data_AF-A0A142CT26-F1
#
_entry.id   AF-A0A142CT26-F1
#
_cell.length_a   1.000
_cell.length_b   1.000
_cell.length_c   1.000
_cell.angle_alpha   90.00
_cell.angle_beta   90.00
_cell.angle_gamma   90.00
#
_symmetry.space_group_name_H-M   'P 1'
#
loop_
_entity.id
_entity.type
_entity.pdbx_description
1 polymer ?
#
loop_
_entity_poly.entity_id
_entity_poly.type
_entity_poly.pdbx_seq_one_letter_code
_entity_poly.pdbx_strand_id
1 'polypeptide(L)'
;MSGGNTLRERPGSYRGLELLPVHLYVLSHLKKAGVDYAKMMAKISELPLSLIEDAVRDLMEAGLIERDSGSAIKRSKARFKKAFEVHKHHTYYRLSREGELFVRRIDEKWLKEYFNSLFPNGWKVIKGLSRSGKFEDLPQEFQREEIQEELLVYRFITPSGRATRFFSFLVEFLGIKTR
;
A
#
# COMPACT_ATOMS: atom_id res chain seq x y z
N MET A 1 20.46 8.21 -33.44
CA MET A 1 20.67 7.29 -32.30
C MET A 1 19.92 7.87 -31.12
N SER A 2 18.80 7.24 -30.76
CA SER A 2 17.84 7.78 -29.80
C SER A 2 18.42 7.86 -28.39
N GLY A 3 18.49 9.08 -27.86
CA GLY A 3 18.78 9.33 -26.45
C GLY A 3 17.63 8.83 -25.59
N GLY A 4 17.75 7.61 -25.07
CA GLY A 4 16.87 7.10 -24.04
C GLY A 4 17.17 7.82 -22.73
N ASN A 5 16.47 8.93 -22.48
CA ASN A 5 16.43 9.56 -21.17
C ASN A 5 15.57 8.68 -20.24
N THR A 6 16.13 7.55 -19.79
CA THR A 6 15.56 6.83 -18.65
C THR A 6 15.83 7.67 -17.42
N LEU A 7 14.95 8.63 -17.14
CA LEU A 7 14.73 9.07 -15.77
C LEU A 7 14.49 7.78 -14.99
N ARG A 8 15.51 7.30 -14.27
CA ARG A 8 15.36 6.18 -13.35
C ARG A 8 14.20 6.57 -12.43
N GLU A 9 13.07 5.89 -12.58
CA GLU A 9 11.89 6.14 -11.76
C GLU A 9 12.37 6.11 -10.30
N ARG A 10 12.24 7.25 -9.61
CA ARG A 10 12.59 7.33 -8.20
C ARG A 10 11.70 6.32 -7.46
N PRO A 11 12.21 5.61 -6.45
CA PRO A 11 11.36 4.82 -5.56
C PRO A 11 10.24 5.71 -5.02
N GLY A 12 8.99 5.38 -5.34
CA GLY A 12 7.84 6.23 -5.05
C GLY A 12 7.28 7.04 -6.22
N SER A 13 7.83 6.96 -7.43
CA SER A 13 7.20 7.49 -8.63
C SER A 13 7.03 6.39 -9.68
N TYR A 14 5.88 6.33 -10.34
CA TYR A 14 5.61 5.42 -11.45
C TYR A 14 4.90 6.17 -12.57
N ARG A 15 5.55 6.31 -13.73
CA ARG A 15 5.01 7.05 -14.89
C ARG A 15 4.40 8.42 -14.55
N GLY A 16 5.03 9.15 -13.62
CA GLY A 16 4.57 10.48 -13.18
C GLY A 16 3.56 10.47 -12.03
N LEU A 17 3.03 9.32 -11.63
CA LEU A 17 2.25 9.18 -10.39
C LEU A 17 3.19 9.09 -9.20
N GLU A 18 2.97 9.92 -8.18
CA GLU A 18 3.61 9.76 -6.87
C GLU A 18 2.86 8.70 -6.06
N LEU A 19 3.55 7.59 -5.77
CA LEU A 19 3.00 6.46 -5.05
C LEU A 19 3.01 6.75 -3.55
N LEU A 20 1.93 7.30 -3.04
CA LEU A 20 1.66 7.39 -1.60
C LEU A 20 1.52 6.01 -0.93
N PRO A 21 1.67 5.91 0.41
CA PRO A 21 1.53 4.64 1.13
C PRO A 21 0.18 3.93 0.91
N VAL A 22 -0.90 4.69 0.70
CA VAL A 22 -2.21 4.12 0.39
C VAL A 22 -2.22 3.40 -0.96
N HIS A 23 -1.46 3.86 -1.95
CA HIS A 23 -1.29 3.17 -3.23
C HIS A 23 -0.59 1.82 -3.04
N LEU A 24 0.49 1.79 -2.24
CA LEU A 24 1.19 0.55 -1.92
C LEU A 24 0.29 -0.43 -1.15
N TYR A 25 -0.56 0.07 -0.26
CA TYR A 25 -1.55 -0.77 0.43
C TYR A 25 -2.54 -1.40 -0.57
N VAL A 26 -3.15 -0.62 -1.47
CA VAL A 26 -4.10 -1.15 -2.45
C VAL A 26 -3.42 -2.19 -3.35
N LEU A 27 -2.22 -1.90 -3.86
CA LEU A 27 -1.48 -2.82 -4.72
C LEU A 27 -1.10 -4.13 -4.02
N SER A 28 -0.55 -4.03 -2.80
CA SER A 28 -0.14 -5.21 -2.02
C SER A 28 -1.34 -6.01 -1.49
N HIS A 29 -2.43 -5.34 -1.13
CA HIS A 29 -3.72 -5.96 -0.80
C HIS A 29 -4.24 -6.75 -1.98
N LEU A 30 -4.33 -6.15 -3.17
CA LEU A 30 -4.81 -6.83 -4.38
C LEU A 30 -3.90 -8.00 -4.79
N LYS A 31 -2.57 -7.89 -4.64
CA LYS A 31 -1.65 -9.03 -4.82
C LYS A 31 -2.01 -10.20 -3.91
N LYS A 32 -2.38 -9.91 -2.65
CA LYS A 32 -2.72 -10.94 -1.66
C LYS A 32 -4.13 -11.51 -1.87
N ALA A 33 -5.10 -10.63 -2.14
CA ALA A 33 -6.52 -10.95 -2.29
C ALA A 33 -6.86 -11.57 -3.66
N GLY A 34 -6.10 -11.23 -4.71
CA GLY A 34 -6.40 -11.50 -6.11
C GLY A 34 -7.39 -10.49 -6.70
N VAL A 35 -8.55 -10.33 -6.06
CA VAL A 35 -9.58 -9.35 -6.46
C VAL A 35 -10.38 -8.91 -5.23
N ASP A 36 -10.67 -7.61 -5.12
CA ASP A 36 -11.49 -7.04 -4.04
C ASP A 36 -12.17 -5.73 -4.46
N TYR A 37 -12.98 -5.12 -3.60
CA TYR A 37 -13.67 -3.86 -3.84
C TYR A 37 -13.29 -2.79 -2.81
N ALA A 38 -13.39 -1.51 -3.20
CA ALA A 38 -12.93 -0.37 -2.42
C ALA A 38 -13.48 -0.35 -0.99
N LYS A 39 -14.79 -0.59 -0.83
CA LYS A 39 -15.44 -0.63 0.49
C LYS A 39 -14.91 -1.73 1.42
N MET A 40 -14.45 -2.86 0.90
CA MET A 40 -13.81 -3.88 1.75
C MET A 40 -12.40 -3.45 2.17
N MET A 41 -11.59 -2.92 1.24
CA MET A 41 -10.26 -2.41 1.54
C MET A 41 -10.31 -1.29 2.59
N ALA A 42 -11.23 -0.33 2.44
CA ALA A 42 -11.49 0.73 3.41
C ALA A 42 -11.87 0.16 4.79
N LYS A 43 -12.79 -0.82 4.82
CA LYS A 43 -13.23 -1.46 6.07
C LYS A 43 -12.09 -2.16 6.80
N ILE A 44 -11.23 -2.91 6.09
CA ILE A 44 -10.15 -3.70 6.70
C ILE A 44 -9.03 -2.79 7.25
N SER A 45 -8.67 -1.77 6.47
CA SER A 45 -7.63 -0.78 6.83
C SER A 45 -8.09 0.29 7.81
N GLU A 46 -9.41 0.43 8.01
CA GLU A 46 -10.04 1.55 8.73
C GLU A 46 -9.72 2.93 8.11
N LEU A 47 -9.39 2.96 6.81
CA LEU A 47 -9.25 4.20 6.07
C LEU A 47 -10.60 4.72 5.56
N PRO A 48 -10.74 6.04 5.34
CA PRO A 48 -11.90 6.60 4.65
C PRO A 48 -12.11 5.95 3.28
N LEU A 49 -13.37 5.68 2.92
CA LEU A 49 -13.71 5.08 1.62
C LEU A 49 -13.23 5.95 0.47
N SER A 50 -13.45 7.27 0.54
CA SER A 50 -13.02 8.21 -0.49
C SER A 50 -11.52 8.14 -0.78
N LEU A 51 -10.69 8.03 0.27
CA LEU A 51 -9.24 7.90 0.13
C LEU A 51 -8.85 6.61 -0.63
N ILE A 52 -9.55 5.50 -0.39
CA ILE A 52 -9.32 4.26 -1.13
C ILE A 52 -9.83 4.39 -2.58
N GLU A 53 -10.96 5.05 -2.80
CA GLU A 53 -11.51 5.28 -4.14
C GLU A 53 -10.60 6.17 -4.99
N ASP A 54 -10.03 7.22 -4.39
CA ASP A 54 -9.02 8.08 -5.01
C ASP A 54 -7.77 7.27 -5.37
N ALA A 55 -7.22 6.50 -4.42
CA ALA A 55 -6.07 5.64 -4.67
C ALA A 55 -6.33 4.60 -5.77
N VAL A 56 -7.54 4.04 -5.84
CA VAL A 56 -7.96 3.13 -6.91
C VAL A 56 -8.02 3.85 -8.26
N ARG A 57 -8.58 5.06 -8.31
CA ARG A 57 -8.63 5.86 -9.55
C ARG A 57 -7.22 6.14 -10.06
N ASP A 58 -6.34 6.66 -9.21
CA ASP A 58 -4.96 7.01 -9.57
C ASP A 58 -4.20 5.79 -10.10
N LEU A 59 -4.36 4.62 -9.45
CA LEU A 59 -3.74 3.36 -9.89
C LEU A 59 -4.35 2.79 -11.18
N MET A 60 -5.63 3.02 -11.46
CA MET A 60 -6.24 2.66 -12.73
C MET A 60 -5.70 3.54 -13.86
N GLU A 61 -5.60 4.85 -13.64
CA GLU A 61 -5.05 5.80 -14.60
C GLU A 61 -3.58 5.51 -14.92
N ALA A 62 -2.80 5.11 -13.91
CA ALA A 62 -1.44 4.61 -14.09
C ALA A 62 -1.34 3.22 -14.76
N GLY A 63 -2.47 2.54 -14.96
CA GLY A 63 -2.54 1.21 -15.58
C GLY A 63 -2.03 0.08 -14.70
N LEU A 64 -1.89 0.28 -13.39
CA LEU A 64 -1.41 -0.72 -12.43
C LEU A 64 -2.53 -1.63 -11.93
N ILE A 65 -3.78 -1.16 -11.93
CA ILE A 65 -4.96 -1.97 -11.61
C ILE A 65 -6.02 -1.84 -12.68
N GLU A 66 -6.94 -2.79 -12.73
CA GLU A 66 -8.05 -2.78 -13.66
C GLU A 66 -9.33 -3.33 -13.03
N ARG A 67 -10.48 -2.99 -13.62
CA ARG A 67 -11.78 -3.54 -13.20
C ARG A 67 -11.84 -5.02 -13.58
N ASP A 68 -12.33 -5.85 -12.67
CA ASP A 68 -12.63 -7.25 -12.97
C ASP A 68 -14.00 -7.33 -13.67
N SER A 69 -14.03 -7.80 -14.92
CA SER A 69 -15.19 -7.72 -15.82
C SER A 69 -16.19 -8.89 -15.70
N GLY A 70 -15.95 -9.89 -14.85
CA GLY A 70 -16.89 -11.01 -14.65
C GLY A 70 -18.17 -10.61 -13.90
N SER A 71 -19.31 -11.28 -14.12
CA SER A 71 -20.56 -11.04 -13.36
C SER A 71 -20.58 -11.70 -11.97
N ALA A 72 -19.68 -12.66 -11.75
CA ALA A 72 -19.50 -13.39 -10.51
C ALA A 72 -18.02 -13.52 -10.18
N ILE A 73 -17.72 -13.68 -8.89
CA ILE A 73 -16.37 -13.93 -8.41
C ILE A 73 -16.35 -15.28 -7.71
N LYS A 74 -15.55 -16.19 -8.26
CA LYS A 74 -15.24 -17.48 -7.65
C LYS A 74 -14.10 -17.33 -6.64
N ARG A 75 -14.10 -18.17 -5.61
CA ARG A 75 -13.07 -18.18 -4.54
C ARG A 75 -11.64 -18.35 -5.08
N SER A 76 -11.46 -19.08 -6.18
CA SER A 76 -10.16 -19.25 -6.85
C SER A 76 -9.57 -17.92 -7.35
N LYS A 77 -10.40 -16.90 -7.57
CA LYS A 77 -9.97 -15.55 -7.99
C LYS A 77 -9.93 -14.55 -6.84
N ALA A 78 -10.80 -14.70 -5.82
CA ALA A 78 -10.80 -13.87 -4.60
C ALA A 78 -10.49 -14.69 -3.35
N ARG A 79 -9.22 -14.64 -2.95
CA ARG A 79 -8.65 -15.49 -1.88
C ARG A 79 -9.20 -15.14 -0.50
N PHE A 80 -9.67 -13.91 -0.30
CA PHE A 80 -10.27 -13.46 0.96
C PHE A 80 -11.78 -13.75 1.07
N LYS A 81 -12.44 -14.28 0.04
CA LYS A 81 -13.85 -14.65 0.13
C LYS A 81 -14.04 -15.96 0.90
N LYS A 82 -15.07 -15.99 1.74
CA LYS A 82 -15.51 -17.18 2.51
C LYS A 82 -16.37 -18.14 1.67
N ALA A 83 -17.21 -17.61 0.77
CA ALA A 83 -18.12 -18.40 -0.08
C ALA A 83 -17.46 -18.83 -1.40
N PHE A 84 -17.97 -19.93 -1.98
CA PHE A 84 -17.44 -20.53 -3.22
C PHE A 84 -17.62 -19.62 -4.44
N GLU A 85 -18.77 -18.95 -4.57
CA GLU A 85 -19.10 -18.01 -5.65
C GLU A 85 -20.11 -16.97 -5.15
N VAL A 86 -19.95 -15.70 -5.57
CA VAL A 86 -20.87 -14.61 -5.21
C VAL A 86 -21.04 -13.68 -6.42
N HIS A 87 -22.30 -13.36 -6.76
CA HIS A 87 -22.64 -12.36 -7.77
C HIS A 87 -22.20 -10.96 -7.33
N LYS A 88 -21.73 -10.15 -8.28
CA LYS A 88 -21.20 -8.82 -7.97
C LYS A 88 -22.32 -7.79 -7.80
N HIS A 89 -22.32 -7.11 -6.64
CA HIS A 89 -23.11 -5.89 -6.40
C HIS A 89 -22.24 -4.62 -6.31
N HIS A 90 -20.93 -4.77 -6.49
CA HIS A 90 -19.94 -3.69 -6.41
C HIS A 90 -18.94 -3.82 -7.56
N THR A 91 -18.24 -2.72 -7.87
CA THR A 91 -17.08 -2.75 -8.76
C THR A 91 -15.91 -3.41 -8.04
N TYR A 92 -15.34 -4.42 -8.67
CA TYR A 92 -14.17 -5.13 -8.17
C TYR A 92 -12.94 -4.79 -9.01
N TYR A 93 -11.79 -4.78 -8.35
CA TYR A 93 -10.50 -4.43 -8.91
C TYR A 93 -9.52 -5.56 -8.70
N ARG A 94 -8.61 -5.72 -9.65
CA ARG A 94 -7.46 -6.63 -9.58
C ARG A 94 -6.23 -5.94 -10.12
N LEU A 95 -5.05 -6.50 -9.85
CA LEU A 95 -3.83 -6.05 -10.52
C LEU A 95 -3.97 -6.27 -12.04
N SER A 96 -3.48 -5.29 -12.81
CA SER A 96 -3.22 -5.48 -14.24
C SER A 96 -1.96 -6.33 -14.42
N ARG A 97 -1.64 -6.72 -15.66
CA ARG A 97 -0.35 -7.37 -15.96
C ARG A 97 0.84 -6.51 -15.55
N GLU A 98 0.78 -5.21 -15.80
CA GLU A 98 1.83 -4.26 -15.41
C GLU A 98 1.90 -4.11 -13.89
N GLY A 99 0.76 -4.06 -13.20
CA GLY A 99 0.69 -4.08 -11.74
C GLY A 99 1.34 -5.31 -11.12
N GLU A 100 1.04 -6.50 -11.65
CA GLU A 100 1.68 -7.74 -11.21
C GLU A 100 3.20 -7.69 -11.34
N LEU A 101 3.71 -7.18 -12.47
CA LEU A 101 5.15 -7.01 -12.69
C LEU A 101 5.76 -5.98 -11.73
N PHE A 102 5.06 -4.86 -11.51
CA PHE A 102 5.50 -3.81 -10.60
C PHE A 102 5.61 -4.33 -9.16
N VAL A 103 4.55 -4.93 -8.60
CA VAL A 103 4.55 -5.42 -7.21
C VAL A 103 5.49 -6.61 -7.00
N ARG A 104 5.94 -7.29 -8.06
CA ARG A 104 7.02 -8.30 -7.98
C ARG A 104 8.41 -7.68 -7.82
N ARG A 105 8.62 -6.44 -8.25
CA ARG A 105 9.89 -5.70 -8.14
C ARG A 105 10.04 -4.98 -6.80
N ILE A 106 8.96 -4.86 -6.03
CA ILE A 106 9.02 -4.30 -4.67
C ILE A 106 9.76 -5.30 -3.77
N ASP A 107 11.04 -5.02 -3.52
CA ASP A 107 11.90 -5.74 -2.61
C ASP A 107 12.34 -4.84 -1.43
N GLU A 108 13.15 -5.38 -0.51
CA GLU A 108 13.62 -4.61 0.64
C GLU A 108 14.42 -3.38 0.24
N LYS A 109 15.20 -3.44 -0.85
CA LYS A 109 16.00 -2.30 -1.32
C LYS A 109 15.07 -1.19 -1.80
N TRP A 110 14.09 -1.53 -2.63
CA TRP A 110 13.09 -0.58 -3.13
C TRP A 110 12.30 0.04 -1.97
N LEU A 111 11.84 -0.76 -1.00
CA LEU A 111 11.12 -0.28 0.18
C LEU A 111 11.98 0.64 1.04
N LYS A 112 13.25 0.30 1.23
CA LYS A 112 14.19 1.15 1.97
C LYS A 112 14.32 2.51 1.31
N GLU A 113 14.52 2.55 0.00
CA GLU A 113 14.65 3.81 -0.73
C GLU A 113 13.33 4.61 -0.70
N TYR A 114 12.19 3.95 -0.91
CA TYR A 114 10.86 4.54 -0.85
C TYR A 114 10.55 5.18 0.51
N PHE A 115 10.69 4.46 1.62
CA PHE A 115 10.36 5.03 2.92
C PHE A 115 11.35 6.13 3.34
N ASN A 116 12.62 6.02 2.94
CA ASN A 116 13.60 7.08 3.19
C ASN A 116 13.34 8.33 2.35
N SER A 117 12.60 8.25 1.24
CA SER A 117 12.21 9.44 0.47
C SER A 117 10.99 10.14 1.06
N LEU A 118 10.17 9.45 1.86
CA LEU A 118 9.04 10.09 2.55
C LEU A 118 9.50 10.95 3.73
N PHE A 119 10.44 10.44 4.53
CA PHE A 119 10.97 11.17 5.69
C PHE A 119 12.33 10.59 6.15
N PRO A 120 13.13 11.37 6.91
CA PRO A 120 14.46 10.94 7.35
C PRO A 120 14.45 9.59 8.08
N ASN A 121 15.36 8.70 7.68
CA ASN A 121 15.47 7.34 8.23
C ASN A 121 14.19 6.50 8.14
N GLY A 122 13.27 6.82 7.23
CA GLY A 122 11.94 6.21 7.19
C GLY A 122 11.94 4.69 7.21
N TRP A 123 12.88 4.02 6.53
CA TRP A 123 12.98 2.55 6.61
C TRP A 123 13.19 2.02 8.03
N LYS A 124 14.06 2.67 8.82
CA LYS A 124 14.33 2.27 10.19
C LYS A 124 13.13 2.56 11.09
N VAL A 125 12.50 3.72 10.91
CA VAL A 125 11.29 4.12 11.65
C VAL A 125 10.15 3.12 11.41
N ILE A 126 9.87 2.79 10.14
CA ILE A 126 8.81 1.84 9.77
C ILE A 126 9.07 0.46 10.36
N LYS A 127 10.31 -0.04 10.30
CA LYS A 127 10.65 -1.31 10.96
C LYS A 127 10.50 -1.24 12.47
N GLY A 128 10.98 -0.16 13.10
CA GLY A 128 10.82 0.05 14.54
C GLY A 128 9.34 0.04 14.94
N LEU A 129 8.52 0.83 14.25
CA LEU A 129 7.10 0.97 14.51
C LEU A 129 6.35 -0.34 14.29
N SER A 130 6.75 -1.13 13.28
CA SER A 130 6.17 -2.46 13.04
C SER A 130 6.40 -3.43 14.20
N ARG A 131 7.49 -3.26 14.96
CA ARG A 131 7.85 -4.10 16.10
C ARG A 131 7.21 -3.61 17.40
N SER A 132 7.26 -2.30 17.65
CA SER A 132 6.77 -1.72 18.90
C SER A 132 5.27 -1.49 18.90
N GLY A 133 4.67 -1.20 17.74
CA GLY A 133 3.27 -0.81 17.63
C GLY A 133 2.96 0.59 18.15
N LYS A 134 3.96 1.34 18.63
CA LYS A 134 3.82 2.73 19.09
C LYS A 134 5.04 3.58 18.78
N PHE A 135 4.80 4.87 18.56
CA PHE A 135 5.82 5.87 18.30
C PHE A 135 6.72 6.12 19.52
N GLU A 136 6.15 6.21 20.72
CA GLU A 136 6.87 6.43 22.00
C GLU A 136 7.88 5.32 22.35
N ASP A 137 7.72 4.15 21.76
CA ASP A 137 8.57 2.98 21.97
C ASP A 137 9.69 2.88 20.90
N LEU A 138 9.77 3.84 19.98
CA LEU A 138 10.88 3.92 19.02
C LEU A 138 12.19 4.33 19.71
N PRO A 139 13.35 3.99 19.15
CA PRO A 139 14.62 4.59 19.58
C PRO A 139 14.56 6.12 19.65
N GLN A 140 15.16 6.71 20.68
CA GLN A 140 15.04 8.14 20.99
C GLN A 140 15.45 9.04 19.82
N GLU A 141 16.41 8.61 18.99
CA GLU A 141 16.84 9.34 17.80
C GLU A 141 15.73 9.52 16.73
N PHE A 142 14.68 8.69 16.78
CA PHE A 142 13.53 8.72 15.88
C PHE A 142 12.27 9.35 16.49
N GLN A 143 12.28 9.66 17.80
CA GLN A 143 11.18 10.32 18.49
C GLN A 143 11.20 11.84 18.25
N ARG A 144 11.19 12.25 16.98
CA ARG A 144 11.20 13.66 16.57
C ARG A 144 9.81 14.09 16.11
N GLU A 145 9.43 15.32 16.42
CA GLU A 145 8.15 15.91 16.02
C GLU A 145 7.93 15.83 14.50
N GLU A 146 8.96 16.18 13.71
CA GLU A 146 8.95 16.07 12.24
C GLU A 146 8.58 14.66 11.73
N ILE A 147 9.07 13.61 12.40
CA ILE A 147 8.76 12.22 12.02
C ILE A 147 7.33 11.89 12.46
N GLN A 148 6.93 12.31 13.66
CA GLN A 148 5.58 12.06 14.17
C GLN A 148 4.51 12.66 13.27
N GLU A 149 4.72 13.89 12.80
CA GLU A 149 3.83 14.58 11.87
C GLU A 149 3.68 13.81 10.55
N GLU A 150 4.79 13.37 9.94
CA GLU A 150 4.76 12.56 8.72
C GLU A 150 4.03 11.22 8.93
N LEU A 151 4.28 10.54 10.06
CA LEU A 151 3.57 9.32 10.41
C LEU A 151 2.05 9.55 10.58
N LEU A 152 1.64 10.72 11.07
CA LEU A 152 0.22 11.11 11.17
C LEU A 152 -0.37 11.43 9.78
N VAL A 153 0.34 12.18 8.95
CA VAL A 153 -0.06 12.54 7.58
C VAL A 153 -0.29 11.28 6.74
N TYR A 154 0.65 10.33 6.79
CA TYR A 154 0.52 9.03 6.12
C TYR A 154 -0.39 8.04 6.86
N ARG A 155 -0.98 8.44 8.00
CA ARG A 155 -1.91 7.64 8.82
C ARG A 155 -1.29 6.34 9.33
N PHE A 156 0.03 6.32 9.51
CA PHE A 156 0.73 5.18 10.09
C PHE A 156 0.48 5.04 11.59
N ILE A 157 0.25 6.17 12.27
CA ILE A 157 -0.11 6.22 13.69
C ILE A 157 -1.41 7.01 13.91
N THR A 158 -2.05 6.77 15.05
CA THR A 158 -3.12 7.61 15.61
C THR A 158 -2.53 8.88 16.24
N PRO A 159 -3.35 9.90 16.57
CA PRO A 159 -2.89 11.05 17.36
C PRO A 159 -2.25 10.67 18.70
N SER A 160 -2.63 9.52 19.28
CA SER A 160 -2.02 8.96 20.48
C SER A 160 -0.71 8.18 20.23
N GLY A 161 -0.18 8.20 19.01
CA GLY A 161 1.08 7.55 18.65
C GLY A 161 1.00 6.05 18.42
N ARG A 162 -0.19 5.43 18.47
CA ARG A 162 -0.36 3.98 18.25
C ARG A 162 -0.40 3.66 16.76
N ALA A 163 0.27 2.60 16.35
CA ALA A 163 0.20 2.09 14.98
C ALA A 163 -1.26 1.80 14.56
N THR A 164 -1.65 2.24 13.37
CA THR A 164 -3.00 2.03 12.84
C THR A 164 -3.14 0.63 12.24
N ARG A 165 -4.39 0.18 12.03
CA ARG A 165 -4.64 -1.05 11.27
C ARG A 165 -4.14 -0.97 9.84
N PHE A 166 -4.31 0.19 9.20
CA PHE A 166 -3.76 0.47 7.88
C PHE A 166 -2.26 0.17 7.84
N PHE A 167 -1.49 0.73 8.77
CA PHE A 167 -0.06 0.48 8.86
C PHE A 167 0.27 -1.01 9.04
N SER A 168 -0.40 -1.67 10.00
CA SER A 168 -0.20 -3.09 10.27
C SER A 168 -0.43 -3.97 9.03
N PHE A 169 -1.50 -3.73 8.27
CA PHE A 169 -1.75 -4.48 7.03
C PHE A 169 -0.78 -4.11 5.92
N LEU A 170 -0.40 -2.83 5.80
CA LEU A 170 0.59 -2.39 4.81
C LEU A 170 1.92 -3.13 5.02
N VAL A 171 2.45 -3.13 6.25
CA VAL A 171 3.73 -3.81 6.54
C VAL A 171 3.63 -5.32 6.37
N GLU A 172 2.51 -5.93 6.77
CA GLU A 172 2.24 -7.36 6.58
C GLU A 172 2.24 -7.73 5.09
N PHE A 173 1.50 -7.00 4.26
CA PHE A 173 1.34 -7.31 2.84
C PHE A 173 2.59 -7.00 2.01
N LEU A 174 3.39 -6.02 2.44
CA LEU A 174 4.72 -5.76 1.89
C LEU A 174 5.77 -6.77 2.36
N GLY A 175 5.46 -7.63 3.35
CA GLY A 175 6.37 -8.64 3.85
C GLY A 175 7.54 -8.07 4.66
N ILE A 176 7.36 -6.89 5.27
CA ILE A 176 8.36 -6.26 6.13
C ILE A 176 8.44 -7.10 7.42
N LYS A 177 9.49 -7.90 7.55
CA LYS A 177 9.66 -8.81 8.68
C LYS A 177 9.94 -8.02 9.96
N THR A 178 9.15 -8.28 10.99
CA THR A 178 9.29 -7.75 12.36
C THR A 178 10.38 -8.41 13.20
N ARG A 179 11.19 -9.32 12.64
CA ARG A 179 12.28 -9.99 13.38
C ARG A 179 13.24 -9.01 14.00
#